data_AF-A0A0W0FNZ7-F1
#
_entry.id   AF-A0A0W0FNZ7-F1
#
_cell.length_a   1.000
_cell.length_b   1.000
_cell.length_c   1.000
_cell.angle_alpha   90.00
_cell.angle_beta   90.00
_cell.angle_gamma   90.00
#
_symmetry.space_group_name_H-M   'P 1'
#
loop_
_entity.id
_entity.type
_entity.pdbx_description
1 polymer ?
#
loop_
_entity_poly.entity_id
_entity_poly.type
_entity_poly.pdbx_seq_one_letter_code
_entity_poly.pdbx_strand_id
1 'polypeptide(L)'
;MGPLGLAIAMLGFGLSRTFWPLVVFRAAQGVFNGNIGVSKTVMAEITDATNRADAFTMIPIMWTFGTTLGPTLGGFLAQPASTWPNVFGRFQLFIDYPFFLPCFAAGLYAFVTFVIPLFSLKETLPSKTRKDDYDDNDDLSAESPLLNSDSNEPDYGSTRYIRENTTTSESSTICESPTSPTQKSPLTSPSIFNPALNIILVNYCLLTFTEMSYSVLIPLLYSTSPSYGGLGFSTRTIGTIMATFSFTNAFIQMLFLKDVLKKLGARKMYIISYASLLMDFGMLMVEQVLVRNGYSQRWVWAAIAAQLASATLINTAYSSISILIVEAATPGTLAAVNGLAQAGASGFRGLGPSVASSLFALSLHSHLLGGYMVYVIMFGITIAGTACSLMLPVMKRT
;
A
#
# COMPACT_ATOMS: atom_id res chain seq x y z
N MET A 1 -6.43 -13.16 -10.33
CA MET A 1 -5.99 -12.73 -11.69
C MET A 1 -4.76 -11.83 -11.70
N GLY A 2 -4.62 -10.84 -10.81
CA GLY A 2 -3.44 -9.94 -10.78
C GLY A 2 -2.07 -10.66 -10.81
N PRO A 3 -1.77 -11.57 -9.86
CA PRO A 3 -0.45 -12.23 -9.83
C PRO A 3 -0.16 -13.11 -11.06
N LEU A 4 -1.18 -13.67 -11.73
CA LEU A 4 -1.03 -14.39 -12.99
C LEU A 4 -0.59 -13.45 -14.12
N GLY A 5 -1.25 -12.29 -14.26
CA GLY A 5 -0.86 -11.28 -15.23
C GLY A 5 0.55 -10.74 -14.96
N LEU A 6 0.92 -10.58 -13.69
CA LEU A 6 2.27 -10.20 -13.29
C LEU A 6 3.31 -11.26 -13.68
N ALA A 7 3.01 -12.55 -13.50
CA ALA A 7 3.88 -13.65 -13.92
C ALA A 7 4.15 -13.62 -15.43
N ILE A 8 3.10 -13.48 -16.23
CA ILE A 8 3.21 -13.41 -17.70
C ILE A 8 4.01 -12.17 -18.12
N ALA A 9 3.73 -11.01 -17.52
CA ALA A 9 4.44 -9.77 -17.82
C ALA A 9 5.92 -9.82 -17.40
N MET A 10 6.28 -10.55 -16.34
CA MET A 10 7.67 -10.77 -15.94
C MET A 10 8.44 -11.64 -16.94
N LEU A 11 7.82 -12.71 -17.45
CA LEU A 11 8.42 -13.54 -18.49
C LEU A 11 8.65 -12.76 -19.78
N GLY A 12 7.64 -11.99 -20.21
CA GLY A 12 7.76 -11.11 -21.39
C GLY A 12 8.85 -10.05 -21.23
N PHE A 13 8.96 -9.45 -20.03
CA PHE A 13 10.03 -8.50 -19.73
C PHE A 13 11.42 -9.13 -19.84
N GLY A 14 11.62 -10.34 -19.31
CA GLY A 14 12.89 -11.06 -19.37
C GLY A 14 13.30 -11.50 -20.79
N LEU A 15 12.33 -11.69 -21.70
CA LEU A 15 12.54 -12.07 -23.10
C LEU A 15 12.64 -10.86 -24.05
N SER A 16 12.61 -9.64 -23.54
CA SER A 16 12.64 -8.42 -24.35
C SER A 16 14.07 -7.93 -24.61
N ARG A 17 14.42 -7.67 -25.88
CA ARG A 17 15.73 -7.13 -26.30
C ARG A 17 15.70 -5.66 -26.68
N THR A 18 14.51 -5.12 -26.93
CA THR A 18 14.32 -3.74 -27.40
C THR A 18 13.59 -2.92 -26.35
N PHE A 19 13.81 -1.60 -26.39
CA PHE A 19 13.28 -0.67 -25.40
C PHE A 19 11.74 -0.70 -25.32
N TRP A 20 11.04 -0.72 -26.46
CA TRP A 20 9.58 -0.62 -26.48
C TRP A 20 8.85 -1.82 -25.84
N PRO A 21 9.19 -3.09 -26.15
CA PRO A 21 8.65 -4.24 -25.41
C PRO A 21 8.92 -4.17 -23.91
N LEU A 22 10.10 -3.71 -23.48
CA LEU A 22 10.40 -3.53 -22.05
C LEU A 22 9.43 -2.51 -21.41
N VAL A 23 9.15 -1.41 -22.09
CA VAL A 23 8.17 -0.40 -21.63
C VAL A 23 6.77 -0.99 -21.55
N VAL A 24 6.33 -1.71 -22.58
CA VAL A 24 5.00 -2.36 -22.61
C VAL A 24 4.84 -3.37 -21.48
N PHE A 25 5.83 -4.24 -21.27
CA PHE A 25 5.78 -5.21 -20.18
C PHE A 25 5.89 -4.54 -18.81
N ARG A 26 6.64 -3.45 -18.65
CA ARG A 26 6.64 -2.65 -17.41
C ARG A 26 5.29 -2.01 -17.12
N ALA A 27 4.63 -1.48 -18.14
CA ALA A 27 3.27 -0.96 -18.01
C ALA A 27 2.30 -2.08 -17.61
N ALA A 28 2.40 -3.25 -18.26
CA ALA A 28 1.58 -4.42 -17.92
C ALA A 28 1.80 -4.88 -16.47
N GLN A 29 3.05 -4.92 -16.00
CA GLN A 29 3.38 -5.20 -14.59
C GLN A 29 2.68 -4.22 -13.65
N GLY A 30 2.63 -2.92 -14.00
CA GLY A 30 1.90 -1.90 -13.26
C GLY A 30 0.39 -2.16 -13.22
N VAL A 31 -0.23 -2.46 -14.36
CA VAL A 31 -1.66 -2.79 -14.46
C VAL A 31 -2.02 -3.98 -13.57
N PHE A 32 -1.19 -5.03 -13.57
CA PHE A 32 -1.42 -6.23 -12.78
C PHE A 32 -1.01 -6.11 -11.30
N ASN A 33 -0.39 -4.99 -10.89
CA ASN A 33 -0.03 -4.69 -9.50
C ASN A 33 -1.15 -4.02 -8.67
N GLY A 34 -2.39 -4.06 -9.16
CA GLY A 34 -3.58 -3.61 -8.42
C GLY A 34 -4.01 -4.53 -7.26
N ASN A 35 -3.33 -5.67 -7.09
CA ASN A 35 -3.62 -6.66 -6.05
C ASN A 35 -3.50 -6.12 -4.62
N ILE A 36 -2.67 -5.10 -4.38
CA ILE A 36 -2.47 -4.51 -3.04
C ILE A 36 -3.79 -4.00 -2.45
N GLY A 37 -4.65 -3.35 -3.26
CA GLY A 37 -5.95 -2.86 -2.81
C GLY A 37 -6.89 -4.01 -2.44
N VAL A 38 -6.95 -5.05 -3.28
CA VAL A 38 -7.78 -6.24 -3.06
C VAL A 38 -7.35 -7.00 -1.81
N SER A 39 -6.04 -7.18 -1.62
CA SER A 39 -5.49 -7.85 -0.43
C SER A 39 -5.85 -7.12 0.86
N LYS A 40 -5.83 -5.78 0.87
CA LYS A 40 -6.28 -4.97 2.01
C LYS A 40 -7.76 -5.14 2.30
N THR A 41 -8.60 -5.22 1.25
CA THR A 41 -10.03 -5.47 1.38
C THR A 41 -10.31 -6.84 1.97
N VAL A 42 -9.73 -7.90 1.39
CA VAL A 42 -9.86 -9.28 1.91
C VAL A 42 -9.41 -9.35 3.37
N MET A 43 -8.27 -8.74 3.68
CA MET A 43 -7.76 -8.69 5.06
C MET A 43 -8.74 -8.02 6.01
N ALA A 44 -9.37 -6.92 5.60
CA ALA A 44 -10.35 -6.21 6.41
C ALA A 44 -11.69 -6.94 6.54
N GLU A 45 -12.10 -7.73 5.54
CA GLU A 45 -13.33 -8.54 5.60
C GLU A 45 -13.19 -9.75 6.54
N ILE A 46 -12.00 -10.33 6.65
CA ILE A 46 -11.72 -11.47 7.55
C ILE A 46 -11.26 -11.04 8.95
N THR A 47 -11.19 -9.74 9.23
CA THR A 47 -10.69 -9.21 10.52
C THR A 47 -11.67 -8.30 11.23
N ASP A 48 -11.70 -8.44 12.55
CA ASP A 48 -12.50 -7.65 13.47
C ASP A 48 -11.63 -6.64 14.24
N ALA A 49 -12.27 -5.78 15.03
CA ALA A 49 -11.56 -4.77 15.84
C ALA A 49 -10.48 -5.36 16.78
N THR A 50 -10.63 -6.64 17.17
CA THR A 50 -9.71 -7.33 18.08
C THR A 50 -8.40 -7.77 17.42
N ASN A 51 -8.43 -8.18 16.14
CA ASN A 51 -7.29 -8.76 15.41
C ASN A 51 -6.82 -7.93 14.21
N ARG A 52 -7.57 -6.88 13.81
CA ARG A 52 -7.23 -6.01 12.67
C ARG A 52 -5.83 -5.42 12.78
N ALA A 53 -5.42 -5.00 13.97
CA ALA A 53 -4.07 -4.47 14.16
C ALA A 53 -3.01 -5.51 13.79
N ASP A 54 -3.14 -6.75 14.28
CA ASP A 54 -2.19 -7.84 14.02
C ASP A 54 -2.13 -8.16 12.53
N ALA A 55 -3.28 -8.26 11.87
CA ALA A 55 -3.38 -8.61 10.47
C ALA A 55 -2.78 -7.53 9.54
N PHE A 56 -3.07 -6.25 9.80
CA PHE A 56 -2.54 -5.15 8.99
C PHE A 56 -1.04 -4.92 9.20
N THR A 57 -0.47 -5.34 10.34
CA THR A 57 0.99 -5.30 10.54
C THR A 57 1.75 -6.26 9.62
N MET A 58 1.10 -7.31 9.09
CA MET A 58 1.74 -8.25 8.17
C MET A 58 2.09 -7.61 6.82
N ILE A 59 1.33 -6.60 6.38
CA ILE A 59 1.53 -5.93 5.10
C ILE A 59 2.93 -5.30 4.97
N PRO A 60 3.38 -4.39 5.86
CA PRO A 60 4.73 -3.83 5.76
C PRO A 60 5.83 -4.84 6.06
N ILE A 61 5.56 -5.88 6.87
CA ILE A 61 6.53 -6.97 7.11
C ILE A 61 6.80 -7.69 5.78
N MET A 62 5.76 -8.05 5.04
CA MET A 62 5.89 -8.69 3.72
C MET A 62 6.54 -7.77 2.68
N TRP A 63 6.23 -6.47 2.71
CA TRP A 63 6.91 -5.48 1.86
C TRP A 63 8.42 -5.40 2.15
N THR A 64 8.80 -5.35 3.43
CA THR A 64 10.21 -5.29 3.84
C THR A 64 10.95 -6.58 3.48
N PHE A 65 10.29 -7.73 3.66
CA PHE A 65 10.82 -9.01 3.23
C PHE A 65 11.05 -9.05 1.71
N GLY A 66 10.07 -8.62 0.92
CA GLY A 66 10.18 -8.56 -0.54
C GLY A 66 11.26 -7.60 -1.03
N THR A 67 11.39 -6.42 -0.41
CA THR A 67 12.44 -5.43 -0.75
C THR A 67 13.84 -5.88 -0.33
N THR A 68 13.97 -6.79 0.63
CA THR A 68 15.26 -7.40 1.01
C THR A 68 15.62 -8.57 0.09
N LEU A 69 14.67 -9.47 -0.13
CA LEU A 69 14.89 -10.70 -0.91
C LEU A 69 14.98 -10.41 -2.42
N GLY A 70 14.21 -9.43 -2.92
CA GLY A 70 14.12 -9.09 -4.34
C GLY A 70 15.47 -8.68 -4.96
N PRO A 71 16.15 -7.64 -4.46
CA PRO A 71 17.48 -7.25 -4.96
C PRO A 71 18.53 -8.34 -4.79
N THR A 72 18.45 -9.12 -3.71
CA THR A 72 19.37 -10.24 -3.45
C THR A 72 19.24 -11.32 -4.52
N LEU A 73 18.01 -11.79 -4.78
CA LEU A 73 17.74 -12.75 -5.85
C LEU A 73 18.03 -12.18 -7.24
N GLY A 74 17.66 -10.93 -7.48
CA GLY A 74 17.89 -10.25 -8.75
C GLY A 74 19.37 -10.12 -9.08
N GLY A 75 20.20 -9.75 -8.11
CA GLY A 75 21.65 -9.63 -8.26
C GLY A 75 22.35 -10.98 -8.38
N PHE A 76 21.96 -11.97 -7.57
CA PHE A 76 22.57 -13.31 -7.59
C PHE A 76 22.25 -14.07 -8.89
N LEU A 77 21.03 -13.95 -9.39
CA LEU A 77 20.59 -14.64 -10.61
C LEU A 77 20.94 -13.88 -11.90
N ALA A 78 21.41 -12.64 -11.80
CA ALA A 78 21.79 -11.86 -12.98
C ALA A 78 22.98 -12.50 -13.71
N GLN A 79 22.92 -12.44 -15.05
CA GLN A 79 23.97 -12.94 -15.94
C GLN A 79 24.39 -14.39 -15.65
N PRO A 80 23.45 -15.35 -15.66
CA PRO A 80 23.74 -16.71 -15.24
C PRO A 80 24.80 -17.41 -16.11
N ALA A 81 24.90 -17.04 -17.40
CA ALA A 81 25.89 -17.60 -18.32
C ALA A 81 27.34 -17.20 -17.97
N SER A 82 27.57 -16.01 -17.40
CA SER A 82 28.90 -15.57 -16.94
C SER A 82 29.20 -16.02 -15.52
N THR A 83 28.18 -16.01 -14.64
CA THR A 83 28.32 -16.40 -13.23
C THR A 83 28.50 -17.91 -13.05
N TRP A 84 27.78 -18.74 -13.84
CA TRP A 84 27.89 -20.21 -13.80
C TRP A 84 28.04 -20.81 -15.20
N PRO A 85 29.23 -20.68 -15.83
CA PRO A 85 29.45 -21.09 -17.22
C PRO A 85 29.24 -22.59 -17.44
N ASN A 86 29.53 -23.43 -16.44
CA ASN A 86 29.36 -24.88 -16.55
C ASN A 86 27.89 -25.34 -16.61
N VAL A 87 26.96 -24.56 -16.05
CA VAL A 87 25.54 -24.91 -15.95
C VAL A 87 24.72 -24.17 -17.00
N PHE A 88 24.86 -22.85 -17.06
CA PHE A 88 24.03 -22.00 -17.93
C PHE A 88 24.73 -21.55 -19.22
N GLY A 89 26.06 -21.63 -19.28
CA GLY A 89 26.84 -21.21 -20.46
C GLY A 89 26.64 -22.07 -21.70
N ARG A 90 25.99 -23.24 -21.58
CA ARG A 90 25.64 -24.10 -22.73
C ARG A 90 24.34 -23.70 -23.42
N PHE A 91 23.49 -22.92 -22.75
CA PHE A 91 22.17 -22.56 -23.25
C PHE A 91 22.20 -21.17 -23.88
N GLN A 92 21.95 -21.10 -25.19
CA GLN A 92 21.95 -19.85 -25.95
C GLN A 92 20.92 -18.84 -25.43
N LEU A 93 19.81 -19.31 -24.83
CA LEU A 93 18.81 -18.47 -24.17
C LEU A 93 19.43 -17.57 -23.08
N PHE A 94 20.30 -18.09 -22.23
CA PHE A 94 20.87 -17.33 -21.11
C PHE A 94 22.04 -16.44 -21.50
N ILE A 95 22.63 -16.69 -22.68
CA ILE A 95 23.63 -15.82 -23.30
C ILE A 95 22.92 -14.63 -23.93
N ASP A 96 21.87 -14.89 -24.71
CA ASP A 96 21.09 -13.87 -25.39
C ASP A 96 20.23 -13.03 -24.43
N TYR A 97 19.77 -13.62 -23.34
CA TYR A 97 18.92 -12.98 -22.33
C TYR A 97 19.54 -13.07 -20.92
N PRO A 98 20.50 -12.19 -20.61
CA PRO A 98 21.23 -12.24 -19.34
C PRO A 98 20.35 -11.97 -18.10
N PHE A 99 19.18 -11.36 -18.28
CA PHE A 99 18.23 -11.05 -17.21
C PHE A 99 16.97 -11.94 -17.23
N PHE A 100 16.91 -12.96 -18.10
CA PHE A 100 15.75 -13.83 -18.14
C PHE A 100 15.59 -14.66 -16.87
N LEU A 101 16.69 -15.21 -16.31
CA LEU A 101 16.64 -16.04 -15.11
C LEU A 101 16.06 -15.33 -13.87
N PRO A 102 16.48 -14.11 -13.49
CA PRO A 102 15.86 -13.39 -12.37
C PRO A 102 14.39 -13.06 -12.65
N CYS A 103 14.04 -12.73 -13.89
CA CYS A 103 12.64 -12.49 -14.28
C CYS A 103 11.79 -13.76 -14.24
N PHE A 104 12.34 -14.91 -14.63
CA PHE A 104 11.69 -16.21 -14.55
C PHE A 104 11.44 -16.60 -13.09
N ALA A 105 12.43 -16.45 -12.21
CA ALA A 105 12.27 -16.72 -10.78
C ALA A 105 11.19 -15.82 -10.13
N ALA A 106 11.20 -14.52 -10.45
CA ALA A 106 10.16 -13.60 -9.98
C ALA A 106 8.77 -13.95 -10.54
N GLY A 107 8.68 -14.31 -11.82
CA GLY A 107 7.44 -14.75 -12.45
C GLY A 107 6.90 -16.05 -11.87
N LEU A 108 7.77 -17.02 -11.58
CA LEU A 108 7.41 -18.27 -10.90
C LEU A 108 6.87 -18.01 -9.50
N TYR A 109 7.52 -17.12 -8.74
CA TYR A 109 7.02 -16.71 -7.42
C TYR A 109 5.63 -16.07 -7.50
N ALA A 110 5.41 -15.17 -8.47
CA ALA A 110 4.09 -14.56 -8.71
C ALA A 110 3.03 -15.60 -9.12
N PHE A 111 3.42 -16.61 -9.91
CA PHE A 111 2.53 -17.71 -10.31
C PHE A 111 2.16 -18.60 -9.12
N VAL A 112 3.12 -18.97 -8.26
CA VAL A 112 2.83 -19.72 -7.02
C VAL A 112 1.89 -18.91 -6.11
N THR A 113 2.12 -17.59 -6.01
CA THR A 113 1.25 -16.66 -5.27
C THR A 113 -0.16 -16.56 -5.86
N PHE A 114 -0.35 -16.89 -7.14
CA PHE A 114 -1.66 -17.02 -7.76
C PHE A 114 -2.32 -18.37 -7.44
N VAL A 115 -1.55 -19.46 -7.52
CA VAL A 115 -2.05 -20.83 -7.33
C VAL A 115 -2.55 -21.05 -5.90
N ILE A 116 -1.87 -20.55 -4.88
CA ILE A 116 -2.27 -20.77 -3.48
C ILE A 116 -3.68 -20.21 -3.20
N PRO A 117 -4.00 -18.92 -3.44
CA PRO A 117 -5.34 -18.40 -3.24
C PRO A 117 -6.40 -19.01 -4.15
N LEU A 118 -6.04 -19.48 -5.36
CA LEU A 118 -7.03 -20.13 -6.24
C LEU A 118 -7.68 -21.36 -5.61
N PHE A 119 -6.92 -22.14 -4.83
CA PHE A 119 -7.43 -23.35 -4.20
C PHE A 119 -7.80 -23.14 -2.73
N SER A 120 -7.21 -22.16 -2.05
CA SER A 120 -7.35 -22.00 -0.60
C SER A 120 -8.21 -20.81 -0.16
N LEU A 121 -8.42 -19.79 -1.02
CA LEU A 121 -9.15 -18.59 -0.63
C LEU A 121 -10.64 -18.73 -0.99
N LYS A 122 -11.49 -18.83 0.04
CA LYS A 122 -12.95 -18.75 -0.11
C LYS A 122 -13.36 -17.28 -0.34
N GLU A 123 -14.53 -17.08 -0.96
CA GLU A 123 -15.11 -15.74 -1.14
C GLU A 123 -15.30 -15.07 0.23
N THR A 124 -14.75 -13.87 0.39
CA THR A 124 -14.76 -13.12 1.66
C THR A 124 -15.82 -12.03 1.69
N LEU A 125 -16.37 -11.67 0.54
CA LEU A 125 -17.35 -10.59 0.44
C LEU A 125 -18.64 -10.96 1.18
N PRO A 126 -19.01 -10.26 2.27
CA PRO A 126 -20.15 -10.66 3.10
C PRO A 126 -21.48 -10.74 2.34
N SER A 127 -21.67 -9.87 1.34
CA SER A 127 -22.88 -9.86 0.51
C SER A 127 -23.04 -11.09 -0.39
N LYS A 128 -21.93 -11.75 -0.76
CA LYS A 128 -21.96 -12.99 -1.54
C LYS A 128 -22.03 -14.21 -0.63
N THR A 129 -21.22 -14.25 0.44
CA THR A 129 -21.28 -15.35 1.42
C THR A 129 -22.67 -15.50 2.03
N ARG A 130 -23.33 -14.39 2.39
CA ARG A 130 -24.70 -14.42 2.93
C ARG A 130 -25.75 -14.87 1.91
N LYS A 131 -25.48 -14.71 0.61
CA LYS A 131 -26.37 -15.17 -0.44
C LYS A 131 -26.19 -16.67 -0.69
N ASP A 132 -24.95 -17.15 -0.70
CA ASP A 132 -24.64 -18.57 -0.81
C ASP A 132 -25.24 -19.35 0.39
N ASP A 133 -25.15 -18.82 1.62
CA ASP A 133 -25.82 -19.42 2.80
C ASP A 133 -27.36 -19.41 2.70
N TYR A 134 -27.96 -18.49 1.95
CA TYR A 134 -29.42 -18.42 1.79
C TYR A 134 -29.91 -19.41 0.72
N ASP A 135 -29.20 -19.48 -0.42
CA ASP A 135 -29.49 -20.43 -1.49
C ASP A 135 -29.23 -21.89 -1.03
N ASP A 136 -28.23 -22.17 -0.19
CA ASP A 136 -27.98 -23.52 0.39
C ASP A 136 -29.04 -23.94 1.44
N ASN A 137 -29.73 -22.99 2.09
CA ASN A 137 -30.78 -23.29 3.08
C ASN A 137 -32.18 -23.44 2.46
N ASP A 138 -32.44 -22.85 1.30
CA ASP A 138 -33.71 -23.03 0.56
C ASP A 138 -33.80 -24.43 -0.10
N ASP A 139 -32.66 -25.05 -0.42
CA ASP A 139 -32.62 -26.44 -0.95
C ASP A 139 -33.04 -27.51 0.09
N LEU A 140 -33.14 -27.15 1.38
CA LEU A 140 -33.67 -28.02 2.45
C LEU A 140 -35.13 -27.72 2.82
N SER A 141 -35.78 -26.72 2.19
CA SER A 141 -37.16 -26.33 2.54
C SER A 141 -38.08 -26.07 1.33
N ALA A 142 -37.69 -26.46 0.12
CA ALA A 142 -38.53 -26.36 -1.06
C ALA A 142 -39.61 -27.46 -1.17
N GLU A 143 -40.64 -27.39 -0.32
CA GLU A 143 -42.00 -27.79 -0.73
C GLU A 143 -42.92 -26.58 -0.55
N SER A 144 -43.10 -25.81 -1.63
CA SER A 144 -44.26 -24.93 -1.80
C SER A 144 -44.68 -24.92 -3.28
N PRO A 145 -45.99 -25.01 -3.58
CA PRO A 145 -46.46 -25.37 -4.92
C PRO A 145 -46.42 -24.17 -5.85
N LEU A 146 -45.85 -24.38 -7.03
CA LEU A 146 -45.95 -23.52 -8.20
C LEU A 146 -47.41 -23.42 -8.66
N LEU A 147 -48.08 -22.29 -8.39
CA LEU A 147 -49.09 -21.64 -9.23
C LEU A 147 -49.86 -20.59 -8.42
N ASN A 148 -49.64 -19.30 -8.71
CA ASN A 148 -50.80 -18.47 -9.01
C ASN A 148 -50.46 -17.32 -9.96
N SER A 149 -51.29 -17.27 -10.98
CA SER A 149 -51.35 -16.45 -12.18
C SER A 149 -51.20 -14.95 -12.00
N ASP A 150 -50.50 -14.37 -12.98
CA ASP A 150 -50.57 -12.98 -13.40
C ASP A 150 -52.00 -12.43 -13.47
N SER A 151 -52.22 -11.25 -12.88
CA SER A 151 -53.20 -10.28 -13.37
C SER A 151 -52.72 -8.87 -13.08
N ASN A 152 -52.32 -8.17 -14.15
CA ASN A 152 -52.12 -6.73 -14.19
C ASN A 152 -53.41 -5.99 -13.82
N GLU A 153 -53.35 -5.07 -12.84
CA GLU A 153 -54.12 -3.81 -12.88
C GLU A 153 -53.50 -2.76 -11.93
N PRO A 154 -53.33 -1.50 -12.36
CA PRO A 154 -52.82 -0.42 -11.52
C PRO A 154 -53.99 0.34 -10.87
N ASP A 155 -53.95 0.60 -9.56
CA ASP A 155 -54.97 1.43 -8.90
C ASP A 155 -54.37 2.63 -8.15
N TYR A 156 -54.94 3.79 -8.47
CA TYR A 156 -54.51 5.14 -8.13
C TYR A 156 -55.64 5.81 -7.34
N GLY A 157 -55.40 6.16 -6.07
CA GLY A 157 -56.19 7.20 -5.40
C GLY A 157 -57.03 6.78 -4.18
N SER A 158 -56.76 7.50 -3.09
CA SER A 158 -57.68 8.03 -2.08
C SER A 158 -58.67 7.12 -1.32
N THR A 159 -58.44 7.10 0.00
CA THR A 159 -59.40 7.07 1.12
C THR A 159 -60.23 5.81 1.33
N ARG A 160 -59.96 5.07 2.42
CA ARG A 160 -61.06 4.63 3.31
C ARG A 160 -60.68 4.35 4.78
N TYR A 161 -61.09 5.29 5.65
CA TYR A 161 -61.64 5.19 7.02
C TYR A 161 -60.86 4.54 8.18
N ILE A 162 -60.63 5.39 9.18
CA ILE A 162 -60.41 5.10 10.59
C ILE A 162 -61.68 4.44 11.18
N ARG A 163 -61.49 3.37 11.96
CA ARG A 163 -62.37 3.04 13.09
C ARG A 163 -61.54 2.48 14.25
N GLU A 164 -61.39 3.30 15.28
CA GLU A 164 -60.95 2.88 16.62
C GLU A 164 -61.94 1.88 17.23
N ASN A 165 -61.41 0.92 17.98
CA ASN A 165 -62.02 0.42 19.21
C ASN A 165 -60.92 -0.20 20.11
N THR A 166 -60.83 0.35 21.32
CA THR A 166 -59.92 0.05 22.42
C THR A 166 -60.28 -1.25 23.16
N THR A 167 -59.32 -2.10 23.55
CA THR A 167 -59.05 -2.56 24.95
C THR A 167 -58.00 -3.69 25.07
N THR A 168 -56.97 -3.42 25.89
CA THR A 168 -56.21 -4.28 26.83
C THR A 168 -55.44 -5.54 26.40
N SER A 169 -54.13 -5.47 26.70
CA SER A 169 -53.25 -6.48 27.32
C SER A 169 -52.49 -7.50 26.46
N GLU A 170 -51.17 -7.24 26.44
CA GLU A 170 -50.02 -8.16 26.57
C GLU A 170 -49.71 -9.23 25.51
N SER A 171 -48.43 -9.16 25.10
CA SER A 171 -47.58 -10.25 24.61
C SER A 171 -47.87 -10.83 23.23
N SER A 172 -47.10 -10.40 22.22
CA SER A 172 -46.30 -11.30 21.36
C SER A 172 -45.65 -10.55 20.19
N THR A 173 -44.32 -10.66 20.12
CA THR A 173 -43.53 -10.85 18.88
C THR A 173 -43.88 -9.96 17.68
N ILE A 174 -43.23 -8.79 17.59
CA ILE A 174 -43.09 -8.09 16.30
C ILE A 174 -42.09 -8.91 15.47
N CYS A 175 -42.62 -9.76 14.59
CA CYS A 175 -41.90 -10.18 13.40
C CYS A 175 -41.63 -8.93 12.55
N GLU A 176 -40.46 -8.34 12.68
CA GLU A 176 -39.95 -7.45 11.64
C GLU A 176 -39.76 -8.28 10.38
N SER A 177 -40.62 -7.99 9.39
CA SER A 177 -40.47 -8.45 8.03
C SER A 177 -39.07 -8.02 7.54
N PRO A 178 -38.25 -8.89 6.94
CA PRO A 178 -36.95 -8.47 6.45
C PRO A 178 -37.17 -7.48 5.32
N THR A 179 -36.78 -6.24 5.58
CA THR A 179 -36.62 -5.18 4.57
C THR A 179 -35.91 -5.76 3.36
N SER A 180 -36.58 -5.71 2.22
CA SER A 180 -36.08 -5.98 0.87
C SER A 180 -34.58 -5.67 0.70
N PRO A 181 -33.79 -6.55 0.05
CA PRO A 181 -32.34 -6.42 -0.01
C PRO A 181 -31.97 -5.13 -0.72
N THR A 182 -31.29 -4.26 0.01
CA THR A 182 -30.79 -2.96 -0.42
C THR A 182 -30.03 -3.09 -1.73
N GLN A 183 -30.66 -2.51 -2.76
CA GLN A 183 -30.18 -2.27 -4.10
C GLN A 183 -28.67 -1.92 -4.11
N LYS A 184 -27.90 -2.59 -4.97
CA LYS A 184 -26.47 -2.32 -5.21
C LYS A 184 -26.26 -0.81 -5.36
N SER A 185 -25.65 -0.17 -4.36
CA SER A 185 -25.14 1.18 -4.52
C SER A 185 -24.13 1.15 -5.67
N PRO A 186 -24.34 1.90 -6.76
CA PRO A 186 -23.37 1.94 -7.84
C PRO A 186 -22.04 2.47 -7.30
N LEU A 187 -20.94 1.94 -7.84
CA LEU A 187 -19.53 2.29 -7.58
C LEU A 187 -19.19 3.79 -7.69
N THR A 188 -20.18 4.63 -7.97
CA THR A 188 -20.12 6.05 -8.35
C THR A 188 -21.13 6.90 -7.58
N SER A 189 -21.73 6.39 -6.50
CA SER A 189 -22.60 7.22 -5.67
C SER A 189 -21.75 8.21 -4.87
N PRO A 190 -22.10 9.51 -4.81
CA PRO A 190 -21.42 10.50 -3.97
C PRO A 190 -21.36 10.12 -2.48
N SER A 191 -22.09 9.07 -2.06
CA SER A 191 -22.03 8.48 -0.72
C SER A 191 -20.70 7.78 -0.37
N ILE A 192 -19.81 7.51 -1.33
CA ILE A 192 -18.48 6.93 -1.04
C ILE A 192 -17.58 7.97 -0.36
N PHE A 193 -17.72 9.24 -0.73
CA PHE A 193 -16.85 10.32 -0.30
C PHE A 193 -17.38 11.02 0.95
N ASN A 194 -16.96 10.52 2.11
CA ASN A 194 -17.15 11.22 3.38
C ASN A 194 -15.98 12.19 3.64
N PRO A 195 -16.21 13.34 4.31
CA PRO A 195 -15.14 14.31 4.59
C PRO A 195 -13.99 13.67 5.38
N ALA A 196 -14.30 12.75 6.30
CA ALA A 196 -13.32 11.96 7.04
C ALA A 196 -12.44 11.10 6.12
N LEU A 197 -13.06 10.39 5.15
CA LEU A 197 -12.34 9.55 4.19
C LEU A 197 -11.46 10.40 3.27
N ASN A 198 -11.95 11.56 2.81
CA ASN A 198 -11.18 12.46 1.95
C ASN A 198 -9.88 12.91 2.62
N ILE A 199 -9.92 13.26 3.91
CA ILE A 199 -8.71 13.64 4.67
C ILE A 199 -7.72 12.47 4.74
N ILE A 200 -8.22 11.23 4.94
CA ILE A 200 -7.39 10.03 4.96
C ILE A 200 -6.75 9.77 3.59
N LEU A 201 -7.51 9.90 2.49
CA LEU A 201 -7.00 9.71 1.13
C LEU A 201 -5.92 10.74 0.78
N VAL A 202 -6.14 12.02 1.13
CA VAL A 202 -5.15 13.09 0.93
C VAL A 202 -3.88 12.79 1.71
N ASN A 203 -4.00 12.41 2.98
CA ASN A 203 -2.87 12.00 3.81
C ASN A 203 -2.10 10.83 3.18
N TYR A 204 -2.80 9.84 2.61
CA TYR A 204 -2.14 8.70 1.98
C TYR A 204 -1.32 9.09 0.76
N CYS A 205 -1.89 9.95 -0.11
CA CYS A 205 -1.18 10.52 -1.24
C CYS A 205 0.06 11.30 -0.79
N LEU A 206 -0.07 12.18 0.20
CA LEU A 206 1.04 12.96 0.76
C LEU A 206 2.13 12.08 1.36
N LEU A 207 1.76 11.01 2.08
CA LEU A 207 2.73 10.05 2.63
C LEU A 207 3.54 9.41 1.51
N THR A 208 2.87 8.87 0.48
CA THR A 208 3.56 8.20 -0.62
C THR A 208 4.43 9.13 -1.44
N PHE A 209 4.02 10.38 -1.64
CA PHE A 209 4.84 11.39 -2.29
C PHE A 209 6.11 11.69 -1.48
N THR A 210 5.94 11.94 -0.18
CA THR A 210 7.01 12.39 0.71
C THR A 210 8.01 11.26 0.96
N GLU A 211 7.54 10.04 1.22
CA GLU A 211 8.37 8.85 1.40
C GLU A 211 9.16 8.50 0.13
N MET A 212 8.53 8.54 -1.04
CA MET A 212 9.24 8.23 -2.29
C MET A 212 10.25 9.30 -2.67
N SER A 213 9.94 10.57 -2.40
CA SER A 213 10.88 11.68 -2.54
C SER A 213 12.08 11.48 -1.61
N TYR A 214 11.84 11.10 -0.36
CA TYR A 214 12.89 10.78 0.59
C TYR A 214 13.75 9.60 0.11
N SER A 215 13.13 8.52 -0.37
CA SER A 215 13.81 7.30 -0.81
C SER A 215 14.82 7.53 -1.94
N VAL A 216 14.56 8.48 -2.85
CA VAL A 216 15.49 8.82 -3.93
C VAL A 216 16.59 9.79 -3.48
N LEU A 217 16.32 10.64 -2.49
CA LEU A 217 17.27 11.64 -2.01
C LEU A 217 18.42 11.03 -1.21
N ILE A 218 18.19 9.93 -0.49
CA ILE A 218 19.25 9.22 0.26
C ILE A 218 20.43 8.84 -0.67
N PRO A 219 20.25 8.01 -1.72
CA PRO A 219 21.37 7.63 -2.58
C PRO A 219 21.94 8.81 -3.37
N LEU A 220 21.12 9.82 -3.73
CA LEU A 220 21.60 11.02 -4.40
C LEU A 220 22.57 11.81 -3.53
N LEU A 221 22.22 12.08 -2.26
CA LEU A 221 23.11 12.76 -1.33
C LEU A 221 24.35 11.92 -1.02
N TYR A 222 24.18 10.61 -0.79
CA TYR A 222 25.29 9.74 -0.41
C TYR A 222 26.31 9.59 -1.53
N SER A 223 25.87 9.54 -2.79
CA SER A 223 26.77 9.37 -3.95
C SER A 223 27.40 10.68 -4.45
N THR A 224 26.75 11.82 -4.21
CA THR A 224 27.25 13.13 -4.66
C THR A 224 28.62 13.44 -4.04
N SER A 225 29.54 14.02 -4.82
CA SER A 225 30.89 14.31 -4.35
C SER A 225 30.93 15.36 -3.22
N PRO A 226 31.92 15.29 -2.32
CA PRO A 226 32.05 16.25 -1.21
C PRO A 226 32.20 17.71 -1.67
N SER A 227 32.75 17.95 -2.86
CA SER A 227 32.85 19.28 -3.47
C SER A 227 31.49 19.97 -3.69
N TYR A 228 30.43 19.19 -3.91
CA TYR A 228 29.07 19.70 -4.07
C TYR A 228 28.24 19.56 -2.79
N GLY A 229 28.84 19.08 -1.70
CA GLY A 229 28.17 18.82 -0.42
C GLY A 229 27.42 17.49 -0.36
N GLY A 230 27.85 16.46 -1.10
CA GLY A 230 27.42 15.08 -0.83
C GLY A 230 28.46 14.31 -0.01
N LEU A 231 28.17 13.05 0.32
CA LEU A 231 29.07 12.25 1.17
C LEU A 231 30.20 11.55 0.37
N GLY A 232 30.06 11.45 -0.96
CA GLY A 232 31.05 10.82 -1.83
C GLY A 232 31.20 9.32 -1.62
N PHE A 233 30.17 8.64 -1.10
CA PHE A 233 30.21 7.22 -0.83
C PHE A 233 30.18 6.40 -2.12
N SER A 234 30.92 5.29 -2.09
CA SER A 234 30.88 4.32 -3.19
C SER A 234 29.52 3.62 -3.26
N THR A 235 29.13 3.15 -4.46
CA THR A 235 27.91 2.35 -4.65
C THR A 235 27.88 1.11 -3.74
N ARG A 236 29.05 0.52 -3.44
CA ARG A 236 29.16 -0.62 -2.52
C ARG A 236 28.79 -0.21 -1.09
N THR A 237 29.32 0.92 -0.61
CA THR A 237 29.01 1.46 0.72
C THR A 237 27.52 1.78 0.86
N ILE A 238 26.95 2.47 -0.13
CA ILE A 238 25.50 2.79 -0.15
C ILE A 238 24.68 1.49 -0.13
N GLY A 239 25.05 0.50 -0.95
CA GLY A 239 24.41 -0.81 -0.96
C GLY A 239 24.46 -1.52 0.39
N THR A 240 25.61 -1.50 1.08
CA THR A 240 25.75 -2.10 2.41
C THR A 240 24.93 -1.39 3.48
N ILE A 241 24.85 -0.06 3.44
CA ILE A 241 24.02 0.73 4.37
C ILE A 241 22.55 0.36 4.19
N MET A 242 22.06 0.41 2.95
CA MET A 242 20.66 0.12 2.64
C MET A 242 20.30 -1.33 2.98
N ALA A 243 21.18 -2.30 2.70
CA ALA A 243 20.95 -3.71 3.06
C ALA A 243 20.86 -3.90 4.59
N THR A 244 21.77 -3.30 5.35
CA THR A 244 21.78 -3.39 6.81
C THR A 244 20.55 -2.72 7.42
N PHE A 245 20.14 -1.58 6.89
CA PHE A 245 18.90 -0.91 7.26
C PHE A 245 17.68 -1.78 6.97
N SER A 246 17.52 -2.30 5.75
CA SER A 246 16.37 -3.13 5.37
C SER A 246 16.23 -4.37 6.26
N PHE A 247 17.35 -5.05 6.56
CA PHE A 247 17.35 -6.21 7.45
C PHE A 247 16.96 -5.84 8.89
N THR A 248 17.57 -4.78 9.43
CA THR A 248 17.28 -4.31 10.80
C THR A 248 15.84 -3.82 10.93
N ASN A 249 15.36 -3.07 9.94
CA ASN A 249 13.99 -2.59 9.88
C ASN A 249 12.99 -3.75 9.79
N ALA A 250 13.27 -4.80 9.00
CA ALA A 250 12.42 -5.99 8.95
C ALA A 250 12.27 -6.64 10.33
N PHE A 251 13.40 -6.77 11.04
CA PHE A 251 13.43 -7.36 12.37
C PHE A 251 12.69 -6.52 13.42
N ILE A 252 12.93 -5.20 13.44
CA ILE A 252 12.23 -4.28 14.34
C ILE A 252 10.72 -4.31 14.09
N GLN A 253 10.30 -4.31 12.82
CA GLN A 253 8.89 -4.34 12.45
C GLN A 253 8.21 -5.64 12.85
N MET A 254 8.91 -6.78 12.72
CA MET A 254 8.39 -8.08 13.14
C MET A 254 8.14 -8.14 14.66
N LEU A 255 9.00 -7.52 15.46
CA LEU A 255 8.91 -7.58 16.92
C LEU A 255 7.97 -6.54 17.52
N PHE A 256 8.07 -5.28 17.11
CA PHE A 256 7.49 -4.16 17.85
C PHE A 256 6.21 -3.58 17.22
N LEU A 257 5.99 -3.76 15.91
CA LEU A 257 4.93 -3.05 15.19
C LEU A 257 3.53 -3.32 15.78
N LYS A 258 3.22 -4.59 16.06
CA LYS A 258 1.93 -5.00 16.63
C LYS A 258 1.64 -4.36 17.99
N ASP A 259 2.66 -4.33 18.87
CA ASP A 259 2.49 -3.85 20.24
C ASP A 259 2.36 -2.34 20.27
N VAL A 260 3.13 -1.64 19.44
CA VAL A 260 3.07 -0.19 19.30
C VAL A 260 1.71 0.22 18.72
N LEU A 261 1.24 -0.48 17.68
CA LEU A 261 -0.03 -0.17 17.02
C LEU A 261 -1.24 -0.39 17.96
N LYS A 262 -1.23 -1.45 18.78
CA LYS A 262 -2.27 -1.70 19.79
C LYS A 262 -2.27 -0.63 20.89
N LYS A 263 -1.10 -0.20 21.37
CA LYS A 263 -0.96 0.78 22.44
C LYS A 263 -1.34 2.20 22.00
N LEU A 264 -0.78 2.67 20.88
CA LEU A 264 -0.95 4.06 20.43
C LEU A 264 -2.25 4.26 19.61
N GLY A 265 -2.73 3.21 18.94
CA GLY A 265 -3.81 3.30 17.96
C GLY A 265 -3.36 3.86 16.61
N ALA A 266 -4.10 3.55 15.55
CA ALA A 266 -3.72 3.88 14.17
C ALA A 266 -3.54 5.39 13.93
N ARG A 267 -4.43 6.25 14.45
CA ARG A 267 -4.33 7.70 14.27
C ARG A 267 -3.04 8.29 14.85
N LYS A 268 -2.75 8.04 16.13
CA LYS A 268 -1.56 8.60 16.79
C LYS A 268 -0.29 8.03 16.18
N MET A 269 -0.30 6.75 15.85
CA MET A 269 0.83 6.10 15.18
C MET A 269 1.11 6.76 13.84
N TYR A 270 0.09 6.98 13.00
CA TYR A 270 0.24 7.69 11.74
C TYR A 270 0.86 9.08 11.91
N ILE A 271 0.36 9.89 12.87
CA ILE A 271 0.88 11.24 13.11
C ILE A 271 2.36 11.22 13.51
N ILE A 272 2.74 10.34 14.44
CA ILE A 272 4.13 10.21 14.90
C ILE A 272 5.03 9.75 13.75
N SER A 273 4.58 8.76 12.99
CA SER A 273 5.35 8.22 11.87
C SER A 273 5.48 9.19 10.71
N TYR A 274 4.43 9.97 10.41
CA TYR A 274 4.53 11.03 9.42
C TYR A 274 5.47 12.14 9.90
N ALA A 275 5.36 12.55 11.17
CA ALA A 275 6.25 13.57 11.75
C ALA A 275 7.72 13.13 11.78
N SER A 276 8.01 11.82 11.85
CA SER A 276 9.38 11.30 11.78
C SER A 276 10.09 11.67 10.47
N LEU A 277 9.36 11.89 9.37
CA LEU A 277 9.93 12.38 8.12
C LEU A 277 10.56 13.77 8.24
N LEU A 278 10.13 14.59 9.22
CA LEU A 278 10.80 15.86 9.52
C LEU A 278 12.23 15.61 10.01
N MET A 279 12.40 14.63 10.91
CA MET A 279 13.72 14.22 11.37
C MET A 279 14.56 13.68 10.19
N ASP A 280 13.95 12.89 9.31
CA ASP A 280 14.63 12.29 8.16
C ASP A 280 15.16 13.34 7.17
N PHE A 281 14.33 14.31 6.75
CA PHE A 281 14.77 15.40 5.88
C PHE A 281 15.72 16.36 6.59
N GLY A 282 15.51 16.61 7.89
CA GLY A 282 16.41 17.42 8.70
C GLY A 282 17.80 16.81 8.79
N MET A 283 17.88 15.48 8.96
CA MET A 283 19.16 14.77 9.03
C MET A 283 19.92 14.79 7.71
N LEU A 284 19.24 14.68 6.55
CA LEU A 284 19.88 14.88 5.24
C LEU A 284 20.57 16.25 5.14
N MET A 285 19.94 17.30 5.68
CA MET A 285 20.55 18.63 5.75
C MET A 285 21.74 18.66 6.71
N VAL A 286 21.62 18.05 7.89
CA VAL A 286 22.70 17.95 8.89
C VAL A 286 23.91 17.22 8.32
N GLU A 287 23.72 16.11 7.61
CA GLU A 287 24.80 15.35 6.97
C GLU A 287 25.57 16.20 5.96
N GLN A 288 24.85 16.94 5.11
CA GLN A 288 25.47 17.85 4.15
C GLN A 288 26.26 18.98 4.86
N VAL A 289 25.73 19.53 5.96
CA VAL A 289 26.42 20.55 6.77
C VAL A 289 27.69 19.98 7.41
N LEU A 290 27.63 18.77 7.98
CA LEU A 290 28.77 18.11 8.62
C LEU A 290 29.92 17.88 7.63
N VAL A 291 29.61 17.41 6.42
CA VAL A 291 30.63 17.19 5.38
C VAL A 291 31.22 18.52 4.90
N ARG A 292 30.39 19.55 4.65
CA ARG A 292 30.87 20.85 4.16
C ARG A 292 31.77 21.59 5.14
N ASN A 293 31.47 21.49 6.43
CA ASN A 293 32.27 22.10 7.47
C ASN A 293 33.48 21.24 7.89
N GLY A 294 33.72 20.10 7.23
CA GLY A 294 34.88 19.25 7.48
C GLY A 294 34.86 18.54 8.85
N TYR A 295 33.67 18.26 9.41
CA TYR A 295 33.56 17.50 10.66
C TYR A 295 34.09 16.07 10.51
N SER A 296 34.47 15.47 11.63
CA SER A 296 34.93 14.08 11.67
C SER A 296 33.89 13.11 11.13
N GLN A 297 34.36 12.08 10.41
CA GLN A 297 33.54 10.99 9.85
C GLN A 297 32.61 10.34 10.88
N ARG A 298 33.01 10.28 12.17
CA ARG A 298 32.18 9.71 13.24
C ARG A 298 30.83 10.41 13.37
N TRP A 299 30.78 11.73 13.21
CA TRP A 299 29.54 12.51 13.30
C TRP A 299 28.64 12.29 12.09
N VAL A 300 29.22 12.13 10.90
CA VAL A 300 28.47 11.79 9.68
C VAL A 300 27.81 10.43 9.83
N TRP A 301 28.55 9.42 10.30
CA TRP A 301 27.98 8.09 10.57
C TRP A 301 26.93 8.10 11.68
N ALA A 302 27.09 8.93 12.71
CA ALA A 302 26.08 9.10 13.75
C ALA A 302 24.78 9.73 13.21
N ALA A 303 24.89 10.72 12.32
CA ALA A 303 23.74 11.33 11.65
C ALA A 303 22.99 10.33 10.77
N ILE A 304 23.72 9.55 9.95
CA ILE A 304 23.15 8.46 9.13
C ILE A 304 22.43 7.44 10.01
N ALA A 305 23.05 7.01 11.11
CA ALA A 305 22.44 6.04 12.01
C ALA A 305 21.14 6.60 12.64
N ALA A 306 21.14 7.86 13.07
CA ALA A 306 19.96 8.52 13.60
C ALA A 306 18.84 8.67 12.54
N GLN A 307 19.21 9.06 11.32
CA GLN A 307 18.31 9.16 10.17
C GLN A 307 17.64 7.81 9.84
N LEU A 308 18.43 6.74 9.74
CA LEU A 308 17.90 5.42 9.41
C LEU A 308 17.08 4.83 10.56
N ALA A 309 17.41 5.15 11.81
CA ALA A 309 16.60 4.75 12.96
C ALA A 309 15.21 5.39 12.91
N SER A 310 15.09 6.70 12.61
CA SER A 310 13.79 7.36 12.46
C SER A 310 13.00 6.84 11.25
N ALA A 311 13.69 6.56 10.13
CA ALA A 311 13.05 6.05 8.92
C ALA A 311 12.30 4.71 9.11
N THR A 312 12.62 3.93 10.15
CA THR A 312 11.87 2.70 10.48
C THR A 312 10.39 2.97 10.77
N LEU A 313 10.07 4.14 11.31
CA LEU A 313 8.70 4.53 11.66
C LEU A 313 7.82 4.71 10.42
N ILE A 314 8.37 5.09 9.27
CA ILE A 314 7.58 5.35 8.06
C ILE A 314 6.76 4.14 7.62
N ASN A 315 7.31 2.92 7.72
CA ASN A 315 6.62 1.69 7.33
C ASN A 315 5.34 1.44 8.15
N THR A 316 5.32 1.92 9.39
CA THR A 316 4.16 1.81 10.28
C THR A 316 3.02 2.76 9.88
N ALA A 317 3.34 3.88 9.20
CA ALA A 317 2.36 4.81 8.66
C ALA A 317 1.47 4.14 7.61
N TYR A 318 2.05 3.27 6.77
CA TYR A 318 1.31 2.48 5.77
C TYR A 318 0.29 1.51 6.39
N SER A 319 0.62 0.88 7.52
CA SER A 319 -0.34 0.03 8.25
C SER A 319 -1.44 0.87 8.88
N SER A 320 -1.02 1.95 9.55
CA SER A 320 -1.92 2.85 10.25
C SER A 320 -2.95 3.46 9.30
N ILE A 321 -2.52 3.98 8.15
CA ILE A 321 -3.43 4.57 7.17
C ILE A 321 -4.33 3.54 6.51
N SER A 322 -3.85 2.30 6.30
CA SER A 322 -4.68 1.23 5.76
C SER A 322 -5.80 0.85 6.74
N ILE A 323 -5.53 0.81 8.05
CA ILE A 323 -6.57 0.62 9.08
C ILE A 323 -7.54 1.81 9.08
N LEU A 324 -7.04 3.04 9.01
CA LEU A 324 -7.90 4.24 8.99
C LEU A 324 -8.85 4.25 7.79
N ILE A 325 -8.37 3.82 6.62
CA ILE A 325 -9.19 3.68 5.40
C ILE A 325 -10.32 2.66 5.64
N VAL A 326 -10.00 1.52 6.24
CA VAL A 326 -10.97 0.45 6.51
C VAL A 326 -12.04 0.92 7.49
N GLU A 327 -11.64 1.60 8.56
CA GLU A 327 -12.57 2.11 9.57
C GLU A 327 -13.46 3.27 9.06
N ALA A 328 -12.98 4.05 8.08
CA ALA A 328 -13.74 5.15 7.49
C ALA A 328 -14.63 4.73 6.30
N ALA A 329 -14.42 3.53 5.74
CA ALA A 329 -15.17 3.04 4.59
C ALA A 329 -16.57 2.57 5.00
N THR A 330 -17.56 2.88 4.15
CA THR A 330 -18.93 2.36 4.32
C THR A 330 -18.97 0.86 4.01
N PRO A 331 -19.78 0.05 4.74
CA PRO A 331 -19.96 -1.36 4.40
C PRO A 331 -20.33 -1.56 2.94
N GLY A 332 -19.66 -2.50 2.26
CA GLY A 332 -19.87 -2.79 0.84
C GLY A 332 -19.10 -1.91 -0.16
N THR A 333 -18.45 -0.82 0.27
CA THR A 333 -17.61 0.03 -0.62
C THR A 333 -16.11 -0.14 -0.40
N LEU A 334 -15.73 -1.04 0.51
CA LEU A 334 -14.35 -1.25 0.96
C LEU A 334 -13.36 -1.55 -0.18
N ALA A 335 -13.76 -2.35 -1.17
CA ALA A 335 -12.96 -2.64 -2.36
C ALA A 335 -12.72 -1.38 -3.21
N ALA A 336 -13.77 -0.60 -3.45
CA ALA A 336 -13.71 0.61 -4.26
C ALA A 336 -12.84 1.68 -3.56
N VAL A 337 -13.02 1.86 -2.25
CA VAL A 337 -12.23 2.81 -1.45
C VAL A 337 -10.75 2.42 -1.44
N ASN A 338 -10.41 1.15 -1.20
CA ASN A 338 -9.02 0.71 -1.25
C ASN A 338 -8.41 0.82 -2.65
N GLY A 339 -9.19 0.52 -3.70
CA GLY A 339 -8.79 0.72 -5.09
C GLY A 339 -8.46 2.18 -5.39
N LEU A 340 -9.34 3.10 -4.98
CA LEU A 340 -9.15 4.55 -5.14
C LEU A 340 -7.92 5.05 -4.35
N ALA A 341 -7.81 4.64 -3.09
CA ALA A 341 -6.67 4.97 -2.23
C ALA A 341 -5.35 4.52 -2.85
N GLN A 342 -5.31 3.29 -3.36
CA GLN A 342 -4.12 2.73 -4.00
C GLN A 342 -3.80 3.41 -5.34
N ALA A 343 -4.80 3.80 -6.12
CA ALA A 343 -4.62 4.55 -7.36
C ALA A 343 -4.00 5.93 -7.09
N GLY A 344 -4.56 6.69 -6.15
CA GLY A 344 -4.01 7.98 -5.73
C GLY A 344 -2.58 7.86 -5.20
N ALA A 345 -2.35 6.93 -4.27
CA ALA A 345 -1.02 6.65 -3.74
C ALA A 345 -0.01 6.24 -4.82
N SER A 346 -0.42 5.47 -5.82
CA SER A 346 0.48 5.05 -6.90
C SER A 346 0.86 6.21 -7.83
N GLY A 347 -0.09 7.12 -8.09
CA GLY A 347 0.20 8.35 -8.84
C GLY A 347 1.23 9.23 -8.14
N PHE A 348 1.02 9.52 -6.85
CA PHE A 348 1.94 10.33 -6.05
C PHE A 348 3.30 9.64 -5.81
N ARG A 349 3.31 8.32 -5.63
CA ARG A 349 4.52 7.49 -5.60
C ARG A 349 5.37 7.64 -6.88
N GLY A 350 4.74 7.72 -8.05
CA GLY A 350 5.45 7.95 -9.32
C GLY A 350 5.98 9.37 -9.47
N LEU A 351 5.25 10.36 -8.95
CA LEU A 351 5.63 11.77 -9.03
C LEU A 351 6.79 12.14 -8.08
N GLY A 352 6.79 11.58 -6.86
CA GLY A 352 7.76 11.92 -5.81
C GLY A 352 9.22 11.91 -6.28
N PRO A 353 9.74 10.79 -6.81
CA PRO A 353 11.13 10.70 -7.22
C PRO A 353 11.50 11.68 -8.34
N SER A 354 10.59 11.92 -9.28
CA SER A 354 10.81 12.84 -10.40
C SER A 354 10.94 14.29 -9.91
N VAL A 355 10.05 14.70 -9.00
CA VAL A 355 10.07 16.05 -8.40
C VAL A 355 11.32 16.21 -7.53
N ALA A 356 11.59 15.26 -6.63
CA ALA A 356 12.73 15.31 -5.72
C ALA A 356 14.08 15.30 -6.44
N SER A 357 14.25 14.45 -7.46
CA SER A 357 15.48 14.39 -8.25
C SER A 357 15.71 15.67 -9.04
N SER A 358 14.65 16.24 -9.63
CA SER A 358 14.73 17.51 -10.37
C SER A 358 15.07 18.68 -9.44
N LEU A 359 14.43 18.74 -8.26
CA LEU A 359 14.74 19.74 -7.23
C LEU A 359 16.17 19.59 -6.72
N PHE A 360 16.65 18.36 -6.50
CA PHE A 360 18.03 18.09 -6.11
C PHE A 360 19.02 18.59 -7.16
N ALA A 361 18.80 18.25 -8.44
CA ALA A 361 19.65 18.72 -9.53
C ALA A 361 19.66 20.25 -9.67
N LEU A 362 18.49 20.89 -9.57
CA LEU A 362 18.37 22.35 -9.62
C LEU A 362 19.05 23.03 -8.42
N SER A 363 18.92 22.44 -7.24
CA SER A 363 19.58 22.89 -6.00
C SER A 363 21.10 22.93 -6.16
N LEU A 364 21.69 21.88 -6.72
CA LEU A 364 23.14 21.80 -6.97
C LEU A 364 23.60 22.74 -8.09
N HIS A 365 22.89 22.79 -9.22
CA HIS A 365 23.32 23.55 -10.39
C HIS A 365 23.26 25.06 -10.14
N SER A 366 22.14 25.56 -9.62
CA SER A 366 21.92 26.99 -9.41
C SER A 366 22.50 27.51 -8.08
N HIS A 367 23.11 26.65 -7.25
CA HIS A 367 23.58 26.97 -5.90
C HIS A 367 22.51 27.67 -5.04
N LEU A 368 21.23 27.40 -5.31
CA LEU A 368 20.11 28.02 -4.60
C LEU A 368 20.06 27.52 -3.16
N LEU A 369 19.94 28.45 -2.20
CA LEU A 369 20.16 28.17 -0.77
C LEU A 369 21.48 27.39 -0.53
N GLY A 370 22.52 27.67 -1.31
CA GLY A 370 23.78 26.95 -1.24
C GLY A 370 23.65 25.45 -1.51
N GLY A 371 22.63 24.96 -2.21
CA GLY A 371 22.43 23.51 -2.47
C GLY A 371 21.53 22.79 -1.46
N TYR A 372 20.99 23.49 -0.45
CA TYR A 372 20.04 22.93 0.52
C TYR A 372 18.57 23.04 0.09
N MET A 373 18.27 23.72 -1.03
CA MET A 373 16.91 24.08 -1.44
C MET A 373 15.96 22.88 -1.46
N VAL A 374 16.40 21.74 -2.01
CA VAL A 374 15.59 20.52 -2.07
C VAL A 374 15.14 20.05 -0.69
N TYR A 375 16.04 20.05 0.30
CA TYR A 375 15.71 19.61 1.66
C TYR A 375 14.77 20.59 2.34
N VAL A 376 14.97 21.90 2.17
CA VAL A 376 14.08 22.93 2.75
C VAL A 376 12.67 22.83 2.19
N ILE A 377 12.53 22.67 0.86
CA ILE A 377 11.21 22.49 0.22
C ILE A 377 10.54 21.21 0.72
N MET A 378 11.26 20.08 0.71
CA MET A 378 10.71 18.81 1.17
C MET A 378 10.37 18.82 2.67
N PHE A 379 11.17 19.49 3.49
CA PHE A 379 10.89 19.71 4.91
C PHE A 379 9.61 20.54 5.09
N GLY A 380 9.43 21.62 4.31
CA GLY A 380 8.21 22.42 4.30
C GLY A 380 6.97 21.63 3.89
N ILE A 381 7.06 20.81 2.83
CA ILE A 381 6.00 19.89 2.41
C ILE A 381 5.66 18.90 3.54
N THR A 382 6.69 18.42 4.24
CA THR A 382 6.51 17.49 5.38
C THR A 382 5.86 18.17 6.58
N ILE A 383 6.14 19.45 6.86
CA ILE A 383 5.41 20.23 7.88
C ILE A 383 3.93 20.33 7.51
N ALA A 384 3.64 20.72 6.26
CA ALA A 384 2.26 20.82 5.77
C ALA A 384 1.52 19.48 5.84
N GLY A 385 2.19 18.38 5.44
CA GLY A 385 1.65 17.03 5.56
C GLY A 385 1.44 16.60 7.00
N THR A 386 2.34 16.95 7.92
CA THR A 386 2.19 16.69 9.35
C THR A 386 1.00 17.46 9.91
N ALA A 387 0.84 18.74 9.56
CA ALA A 387 -0.34 19.52 9.94
C ALA A 387 -1.63 18.92 9.39
N CYS A 388 -1.62 18.44 8.14
CA CYS A 388 -2.75 17.71 7.53
C CYS A 388 -3.06 16.40 8.28
N SER A 389 -2.04 15.70 8.80
CA SER A 389 -2.22 14.48 9.59
C SER A 389 -2.93 14.73 10.93
N LEU A 390 -2.80 15.94 11.50
CA LEU A 390 -3.52 16.31 12.73
C LEU A 390 -5.03 16.41 12.50
N MET A 391 -5.46 16.70 11.27
CA MET A 391 -6.87 16.75 10.87
C MET A 391 -7.51 15.37 10.71
N LEU A 392 -6.74 14.28 10.85
CA LEU A 392 -7.29 12.93 10.78
C LEU A 392 -8.40 12.72 11.82
N PRO A 393 -9.51 12.05 11.46
CA PRO A 393 -10.65 11.85 12.34
C PRO A 393 -10.28 10.99 13.56
N VAL A 394 -10.84 11.34 14.72
CA VAL A 394 -10.78 10.48 15.92
C VAL A 394 -11.88 9.43 15.79
N MET A 395 -11.51 8.22 15.38
CA MET A 395 -12.45 7.10 15.35
C MET A 395 -12.57 6.52 16.76
N LYS A 396 -13.83 6.43 17.24
CA LYS A 396 -14.12 5.83 18.55
C LYS A 396 -13.79 4.34 18.46
N ARG A 397 -12.96 3.85 19.38
CA ARG A 397 -12.80 2.41 19.61
C ARG A 397 -14.19 1.89 20.01
N THR A 398 -14.82 1.15 19.11
CA THR A 398 -16.09 0.46 19.38
C THR A 398 -15.79 -0.91 19.95
#